data_AF-A0A3B8J3F0-F1
#
_entry.id   AF-A0A3B8J3F0-F1
#
_cell.length_a   1.000
_cell.length_b   1.000
_cell.length_c   1.000
_cell.angle_alpha   90.00
_cell.angle_beta   90.00
_cell.angle_gamma   90.00
#
_symmetry.space_group_name_H-M   'P 1'
#
loop_
_entity.id
_entity.type
_entity.pdbx_description
1 polymer ?
#
loop_
_entity_poly.entity_id
_entity_poly.type
_entity_poly.pdbx_seq_one_letter_code
_entity_poly.pdbx_strand_id
1 'polypeptide(L)' 'MVVAFALFPTIILASNDPALSLTVQNASASAKSLKLLLTVACIGTPLVLGYTTFVFYTFRGKVKLDETSY' A
#
# COMPACT_ATOMS: atom_id res chain seq x y z
N MET A 1 -3.24 11.47 5.70
CA MET A 1 -3.14 10.60 6.89
C MET A 1 -4.09 10.99 8.03
N VAL A 2 -4.41 12.27 8.26
CA VAL A 2 -5.25 12.70 9.41
C VAL A 2 -6.63 12.02 9.47
N VAL A 3 -7.30 11.86 8.32
CA VAL A 3 -8.64 11.25 8.23
C VAL A 3 -8.69 9.80 8.73
N ALA A 4 -7.63 9.02 8.49
CA ALA A 4 -7.57 7.62 8.93
C ALA A 4 -7.49 7.50 10.45
N PHE A 5 -6.78 8.41 11.12
CA PHE A 5 -6.71 8.45 12.58
C PHE A 5 -8.01 8.90 13.23
N ALA A 6 -8.75 9.81 12.58
CA ALA A 6 -10.02 10.29 13.09
C ALA A 6 -11.14 9.23 13.01
N LEU A 7 -11.06 8.31 12.05
CA LEU A 7 -12.07 7.29 11.80
C LEU A 7 -11.82 5.98 12.57
N PHE A 8 -10.56 5.65 12.88
CA PHE A 8 -10.21 4.43 13.61
C PHE A 8 -10.98 4.32 14.94
N PRO A 9 -11.66 3.19 15.24
CA PRO A 9 -11.55 1.85 14.62
C PRO A 9 -12.56 1.56 13.49
N THR A 10 -13.37 2.54 13.09
CA THR A 10 -14.40 2.38 12.05
C THR A 10 -13.84 2.79 10.70
N ILE A 11 -13.97 1.95 9.69
CA ILE A 11 -13.47 2.23 8.34
C ILE A 11 -14.56 2.94 7.53
N ILE A 12 -15.82 2.52 7.68
CA ILE A 12 -16.96 3.11 6.98
C ILE A 12 -18.12 3.22 7.98
N LEU A 13 -18.60 4.45 8.19
CA LEU A 13 -19.77 4.73 9.01
C LEU A 13 -21.05 4.41 8.22
N ALA A 14 -21.97 3.68 8.84
CA ALA A 14 -23.29 3.48 8.29
C ALA A 14 -24.14 4.75 8.45
N SER A 15 -24.78 5.19 7.37
CA SER A 15 -25.63 6.40 7.37
C SER A 15 -27.02 6.15 7.98
N ASN A 16 -27.46 4.89 8.00
CA ASN A 16 -28.78 4.49 8.47
C ASN A 16 -28.77 4.08 9.95
N ASP A 17 -27.99 3.05 10.30
CA ASP A 17 -27.90 2.49 11.65
C ASP A 17 -26.42 2.40 12.05
N PRO A 18 -25.98 3.13 13.09
CA PRO A 18 -24.61 3.08 13.59
C PRO A 18 -24.11 1.66 13.90
N ALA A 19 -24.98 0.72 14.26
CA ALA A 19 -24.64 -0.67 14.55
C ALA A 19 -24.14 -1.45 13.31
N LEU A 20 -24.48 -1.00 12.11
CA LEU A 20 -24.05 -1.61 10.83
C LEU A 20 -22.75 -1.01 10.28
N SER A 21 -22.07 -0.17 11.07
CA SER A 21 -20.80 0.42 10.66
C SER A 21 -19.72 -0.65 10.46
N LEU A 22 -18.92 -0.48 9.40
CA LEU A 22 -17.81 -1.39 9.09
C LEU A 22 -16.60 -0.99 9.92
N THR A 23 -16.24 -1.84 10.87
CA THR A 23 -15.09 -1.70 11.76
C THR A 23 -14.00 -2.67 11.35
N VAL A 24 -12.78 -2.44 11.82
CA VAL A 24 -11.66 -3.37 11.57
C VAL A 24 -12.00 -4.81 11.99
N GLN A 25 -12.88 -4.98 13.00
CA GLN A 25 -13.13 -6.26 13.63
C GLN A 25 -14.17 -7.08 12.87
N ASN A 26 -15.18 -6.42 12.29
CA ASN A 26 -16.22 -7.09 11.50
C ASN A 26 -15.85 -7.21 10.01
N ALA A 27 -14.98 -6.33 9.51
CA ALA A 27 -14.59 -6.29 8.10
C ALA A 27 -13.21 -6.96 7.82
N SER A 28 -12.57 -7.56 8.82
CA SER A 28 -11.30 -8.28 8.62
C SER A 28 -11.51 -9.64 7.94
N ALA A 29 -10.56 -10.01 7.07
CA ALA A 29 -10.45 -11.37 6.57
C ALA A 29 -10.09 -12.36 7.70
N SER A 30 -10.29 -13.66 7.45
CA SER A 30 -9.92 -14.70 8.42
C SER A 30 -8.44 -14.62 8.79
N ALA A 31 -8.10 -14.94 10.05
CA ALA A 31 -6.73 -14.84 10.56
C ALA A 31 -5.70 -15.62 9.73
N LYS A 32 -6.10 -16.75 9.14
CA LYS A 32 -5.23 -17.55 8.25
C LYS A 32 -4.93 -16.81 6.94
N SER A 33 -5.96 -16.26 6.29
CA SER A 33 -5.81 -15.52 5.04
C SER A 33 -5.02 -14.23 5.25
N LEU A 34 -5.31 -13.50 6.33
CA LEU A 34 -4.60 -12.27 6.68
C LEU A 34 -3.11 -12.53 6.92
N LYS A 35 -2.76 -13.59 7.66
CA LYS A 35 -1.35 -13.99 7.87
C LYS A 35 -0.66 -14.39 6.57
N LEU A 36 -1.34 -15.11 5.69
CA LEU A 36 -0.78 -15.50 4.38
C LEU A 36 -0.44 -14.26 3.55
N LEU A 37 -1.38 -13.33 3.41
CA LEU A 37 -1.16 -12.09 2.65
C LEU A 37 -0.07 -11.23 3.27
N LEU A 38 0.00 -11.16 4.61
CA LEU A 38 1.07 -10.45 5.31
C LEU A 38 2.44 -11.04 5.00
N THR A 39 2.59 -12.36 4.97
CA THR A 39 3.85 -13.03 4.60
C THR A 39 4.25 -12.69 3.16
N VAL A 40 3.30 -12.75 2.22
CA VAL A 40 3.54 -12.40 0.82
C VAL A 40 3.96 -10.93 0.69
N ALA A 41 3.25 -10.02 1.33
CA ALA A 41 3.59 -8.59 1.32
C ALA A 41 4.98 -8.34 1.96
N CYS A 42 5.28 -9.00 3.08
CA CYS A 42 6.56 -8.85 3.78
C CYS A 42 7.77 -9.26 2.92
N ILE A 43 7.59 -10.19 1.97
CA ILE A 43 8.65 -10.63 1.04
C ILE A 43 8.59 -9.82 -0.27
N GLY A 44 7.40 -9.61 -0.81
CA GLY A 44 7.20 -8.91 -2.08
C GLY A 44 7.58 -7.43 -2.02
N THR A 45 7.20 -6.73 -0.95
CA THR A 45 7.51 -5.30 -0.77
C THR A 45 9.02 -5.01 -0.78
N PRO A 46 9.89 -5.68 0.01
CA PRO A 46 11.32 -5.41 -0.04
C PRO A 46 11.96 -5.80 -1.38
N LEU A 47 11.46 -6.84 -2.06
CA LEU A 47 11.93 -7.22 -3.39
C LEU A 47 11.66 -6.10 -4.41
N VAL A 48 10.41 -5.61 -4.46
CA VAL A 48 10.02 -4.51 -5.35
C VAL A 48 10.81 -3.26 -5.01
N LEU A 49 10.91 -2.89 -3.73
CA LEU A 49 11.70 -1.72 -3.31
C LEU A 49 13.18 -1.86 -3.70
N GLY A 50 13.76 -3.04 -3.58
CA GLY A 50 15.14 -3.30 -3.98
C GLY A 50 15.35 -3.09 -5.49
N TYR A 51 14.49 -3.69 -6.32
CA TYR A 51 14.53 -3.50 -7.77
C TYR A 51 14.31 -2.03 -8.17
N THR A 52 13.27 -1.38 -7.62
CA THR A 52 12.98 0.02 -7.89
C THR A 52 14.16 0.91 -7.50
N THR A 53 14.76 0.70 -6.33
CA THR A 53 15.95 1.45 -5.88
C THR A 53 17.14 1.24 -6.82
N PHE A 54 17.39 -0.01 -7.24
CA PHE A 54 18.47 -0.33 -8.18
C PHE A 54 18.29 0.37 -9.53
N VAL A 55 17.08 0.38 -10.09
CA VAL A 55 16.77 1.06 -11.35
C VAL A 55 16.99 2.57 -11.20
N PHE A 56 16.42 3.19 -10.16
CA PHE A 56 16.61 4.62 -9.91
C PHE A 56 18.08 4.99 -9.66
N TYR A 57 18.86 4.09 -9.06
CA TYR A 57 20.30 4.28 -8.88
C TYR A 57 21.07 4.15 -10.19
N THR A 58 20.77 3.13 -11.00
CA THR A 58 21.44 2.86 -12.29
C THR A 58 21.18 3.96 -13.30
N PHE A 59 19.95 4.43 -13.41
CA PHE A 59 19.58 5.53 -14.30
C PHE A 59 19.73 6.91 -13.66
N ARG A 60 20.47 7.00 -12.54
CA ARG A 60 20.74 8.28 -11.88
C ARG A 60 21.78 9.06 -12.67
N GLY A 61 21.33 9.81 -13.66
CA GLY A 61 22.18 10.67 -14.49
C GLY A 61 21.35 11.64 -15.31
N LYS A 62 21.94 12.78 -15.68
CA LYS A 62 21.31 13.70 -16.62
C LYS A 62 21.33 13.07 -18.00
N VAL A 63 20.18 12.96 -18.66
CA VAL A 63 20.11 12.57 -20.07
C VAL A 63 20.84 13.64 -20.87
N LYS A 64 21.93 13.27 -21.55
CA LYS A 64 22.62 14.15 -22.50
C LYS A 64 21.95 13.94 -23.85
N LEU A 65 21.44 15.02 -24.44
CA LEU A 65 20.95 15.01 -25.80
C LEU A 65 22.17 14.87 -26.73
N ASP A 66 22.18 13.80 -27.52
CA ASP A 66 23.13 13.61 -28.62
C ASP A 66 22.49 14.09 -29.93
N GLU A 67 23.26 14.23 -31.01
CA GLU A 67 22.79 14.71 -32.32
C GLU A 67 21.67 13.84 -32.95
N THR A 68 21.41 12.67 -32.36
CA THR A 68 20.32 11.75 -32.72
C THR A 68 19.08 11.82 -31.82
N SER A 69 19.04 12.72 -30.82
CA SER A 69 17.80 13.02 -30.09
C SER A 69 16.88 13.88 -30.96
N TYR A 70 15.72 13.32 -31.33
CA TYR A 70 14.65 14.03 -32.04
C TYR A 70 14.01 15.13 -31.20
#